data_AF-A0A7L3WET6-F1
#
_entry.id   AF-A0A7L3WET6-F1
#
_cell.length_a   1.000
_cell.length_b   1.000
_cell.length_c   1.000
_cell.angle_alpha   90.00
_cell.angle_beta   90.00
_cell.angle_gamma   90.00
#
_symmetry.space_group_name_H-M   'P 1'
#
loop_
_entity.id
_entity.type
_entity.pdbx_description
1 polymer ?
#
loop_
_entity_poly.entity_id
_entity_poly.type
_entity_poly.pdbx_seq_one_letter_code
_entity_poly.pdbx_strand_id
1 'polypeptide(L)' 'KLVEELVDHLLTACCRLSRNTFKPRLQPAIGLGCGYAHSGSWDDNLFYRLLVPLEPPPGHTFCLELSP' A
#
# COMPACT_ATOMS: atom_id res chain seq x y z
N LYS A 1 11.95 -5.87 9.31
CA LYS A 1 12.25 -4.60 10.01
C LYS A 1 12.58 -3.42 9.11
N LEU A 2 13.73 -3.35 8.41
CA LEU A 2 14.07 -2.16 7.60
C LEU A 2 13.00 -1.81 6.56
N VAL A 3 12.47 -2.80 5.84
CA VAL A 3 11.41 -2.61 4.85
C VAL A 3 10.10 -2.09 5.48
N GLU A 4 9.70 -2.66 6.62
CA GLU A 4 8.51 -2.21 7.35
C GLU A 4 8.66 -0.76 7.83
N GLU A 5 9.81 -0.41 8.40
CA GLU A 5 10.11 0.96 8.84
C GLU A 5 10.12 1.94 7.66
N LEU A 6 10.73 1.56 6.53
CA LEU A 6 10.71 2.37 5.31
C LEU A 6 9.27 2.62 4.85
N VAL A 7 8.45 1.58 4.82
CA VAL A 7 7.06 1.66 4.38
C VAL A 7 6.24 2.53 5.33
N ASP A 8 6.42 2.38 6.65
CA ASP A 8 5.73 3.21 7.63
C ASP A 8 6.05 4.71 7.47
N HIS A 9 7.33 5.06 7.24
CA HIS A 9 7.73 6.44 6.96
C HIS A 9 7.12 6.97 5.65
N LEU A 10 7.10 6.15 4.60
CA LEU A 10 6.49 6.51 3.31
C LEU A 10 4.99 6.74 3.45
N LEU A 11 4.27 5.85 4.12
CA LEU A 11 2.84 5.98 4.38
C LEU A 11 2.55 7.23 5.21
N THR A 12 3.35 7.49 6.24
CA THR A 12 3.24 8.69 7.06
C THR A 12 3.43 9.96 6.23
N ALA A 13 4.43 10.00 5.34
CA ALA A 13 4.65 11.13 4.45
C ALA A 13 3.46 11.32 3.49
N CYS A 14 2.98 10.25 2.86
CA CYS A 14 1.82 10.28 1.96
C CYS A 14 0.57 10.77 2.67
N CYS A 15 0.28 10.29 3.89
CA CYS A 15 -0.85 10.74 4.69
C CYS A 15 -0.79 12.24 5.03
N ARG A 16 0.42 12.77 5.30
CA ARG A 16 0.60 14.21 5.54
C ARG A 16 0.35 15.02 4.28
N LEU A 17 0.84 14.56 3.14
CA LEU A 17 0.66 15.23 1.84
C LEU A 17 -0.79 15.19 1.35
N SER A 18 -1.52 14.11 1.65
CA SER A 18 -2.90 13.93 1.20
C SER A 18 -3.98 14.44 2.17
N ARG A 19 -3.61 14.85 3.39
CA ARG A 19 -4.54 15.17 4.50
C ARG A 19 -5.71 16.09 4.12
N ASN A 20 -5.46 17.10 3.28
CA ASN A 20 -6.44 18.12 2.89
C ASN A 20 -6.92 17.96 1.44
N THR A 21 -6.66 16.80 0.85
CA THR A 21 -7.02 16.49 -0.54
C THR A 21 -8.19 15.52 -0.57
N PHE A 22 -8.87 15.46 -1.70
CA PHE A 22 -9.90 14.46 -1.97
C PHE A 22 -9.29 13.11 -2.38
N LYS A 23 -8.42 12.55 -1.53
CA LYS A 23 -7.73 11.28 -1.77
C LYS A 23 -8.10 10.26 -0.68
N PRO A 24 -8.08 8.96 -1.02
CA PRO A 24 -8.20 7.91 -0.01
C PRO A 24 -7.15 8.06 1.08
N ARG A 25 -7.53 7.74 2.32
CA ARG A 25 -6.60 7.72 3.45
C ARG A 25 -5.90 6.37 3.48
N LEU A 26 -4.58 6.37 3.65
CA LEU A 26 -3.80 5.15 3.75
C LEU A 26 -3.87 4.61 5.18
N GLN A 27 -4.14 3.32 5.33
CA GLN A 27 -4.04 2.61 6.59
C GLN A 27 -2.66 1.94 6.76
N PRO A 28 -2.31 1.47 7.96
CA PRO A 28 -1.08 0.71 8.18
C PRO A 28 -0.94 -0.47 7.21
N ALA A 29 0.28 -0.71 6.73
CA ALA A 29 0.56 -1.80 5.80
C ALA A 29 0.40 -3.18 6.47
N ILE A 30 -0.11 -4.14 5.70
CA ILE A 30 -0.21 -5.55 6.07
C ILE A 30 0.82 -6.33 5.27
N GLY A 31 1.69 -7.08 5.97
CA GLY A 31 2.70 -7.91 5.33
C GLY A 31 2.12 -9.15 4.67
N LEU A 32 2.42 -9.36 3.37
CA LEU A 32 2.06 -10.57 2.64
C LEU A 32 3.23 -11.55 2.46
N GLY A 33 4.41 -11.21 2.99
CA GLY A 33 5.61 -12.02 2.89
C GLY A 33 6.61 -11.52 1.85
N CYS A 34 7.65 -12.31 1.63
CA CYS A 34 8.68 -12.05 0.64
C CYS A 34 8.81 -13.25 -0.31
N GLY A 35 9.15 -12.98 -1.56
CA GLY A 35 9.32 -14.02 -2.57
C GLY A 35 10.35 -13.63 -3.61
N TYR A 36 10.93 -14.64 -4.26
CA TYR A 36 11.83 -14.46 -5.39
C TYR A 36 11.01 -14.54 -6.68
N ALA A 37 11.09 -13.53 -7.53
CA ALA A 37 10.52 -13.66 -8.87
C ALA A 37 11.51 -14.46 -9.71
N HIS A 38 11.13 -15.67 -10.13
CA HIS A 38 11.87 -16.38 -11.18
C HIS A 38 11.54 -15.74 -12.52
N SER A 39 12.02 -14.53 -12.77
CA SER A 39 12.13 -14.03 -14.14
C SER A 39 13.36 -14.71 -14.73
N GLY A 40 13.20 -15.41 -15.85
CA GLY A 40 14.22 -16.30 -16.45
C GLY A 40 15.57 -15.68 -16.85
N SER A 41 15.91 -14.49 -16.35
CA SER A 41 17.25 -13.92 -16.35
C SER A 41 17.75 -13.76 -14.91
N TRP A 42 18.49 -14.74 -14.41
CA TRP A 42 19.64 -14.67 -13.49
C TRP A 42 19.81 -13.46 -12.55
N ASP A 43 18.73 -12.95 -11.99
CA ASP A 43 18.77 -11.96 -10.93
C ASP A 43 17.64 -12.33 -9.97
N ASP A 44 18.01 -13.06 -8.93
CA ASP A 44 17.13 -13.47 -7.83
C ASP A 44 16.72 -12.24 -7.03
N ASN A 45 15.86 -11.40 -7.62
CA ASN A 45 15.37 -10.20 -6.97
C ASN A 45 14.35 -10.61 -5.90
N LEU A 46 14.69 -10.29 -4.65
CA LEU A 46 13.82 -10.46 -3.50
C LEU A 46 12.77 -9.36 -3.48
N PHE A 47 11.51 -9.73 -3.66
CA PHE A 47 10.37 -8.80 -3.59
C PHE A 47 9.66 -8.94 -2.25
N TYR A 48 9.38 -7.80 -1.62
CA TYR A 48 8.51 -7.70 -0.46
C TYR A 48 7.13 -7.26 -0.91
N ARG A 49 6.11 -8.06 -0.58
CA ARG A 49 4.71 -7.72 -0.88
C ARG A 49 4.01 -7.25 0.38
N LEU A 50 3.36 -6.09 0.26
CA LEU A 50 2.63 -5.44 1.32
C LEU A 50 1.30 -4.94 0.75
N LEU A 51 0.22 -5.07 1.50
CA LEU A 51 -1.05 -4.42 1.20
C LEU A 51 -1.17 -3.15 2.03
N VAL A 52 -1.60 -2.06 1.42
CA VAL A 52 -1.92 -0.82 2.12
C VAL A 52 -3.42 -0.61 1.96
N PRO A 53 -4.23 -0.96 2.95
CA PRO A 53 -5.67 -0.73 2.86
C PRO A 53 -5.97 0.76 2.72
N LEU A 54 -7.03 1.06 1.99
CA LEU A 54 -7.49 2.41 1.77
C LEU A 54 -8.79 2.64 2.52
N GLU A 55 -8.91 3.81 3.13
CA GLU A 55 -10.18 4.38 3.58
C GLU A 55 -10.67 5.41 2.57
N PRO A 56 -11.99 5.61 2.43
CA PRO A 56 -12.53 6.65 1.57
C PRO A 56 -12.06 8.05 2.03
N PRO A 57 -12.06 9.03 1.12
CA PRO A 57 -11.91 10.42 1.51
C PRO A 57 -12.94 10.81 2.59
N PRO A 58 -12.64 11.82 3.43
CA PRO A 58 -13.59 12.28 4.44
C PRO A 58 -14.98 12.59 3.87
N GLY A 59 -16.02 12.13 4.55
CA GLY A 59 -17.41 12.31 4.11
C GLY A 59 -17.87 11.40 2.97
N HIS A 60 -17.07 10.40 2.59
CA HIS A 60 -17.39 9.45 1.52
C HIS A 60 -17.35 8.01 2.01
N THR A 61 -17.96 7.12 1.25
CA THR A 61 -17.98 5.68 1.49
C THR A 61 -17.58 4.98 0.21
N PHE A 62 -16.79 3.90 0.31
CA PHE A 62 -16.59 3.01 -0.82
C PHE A 62 -17.83 2.15 -1.02
N CYS A 63 -18.46 2.27 -2.18
CA CYS A 63 -19.56 1.42 -2.58
C CYS A 63 -19.03 0.37 -3.56
N LEU A 64 -19.33 -0.90 -3.29
CA LEU A 64 -19.05 -1.97 -4.24
C LEU A 64 -19.96 -1.76 -5.45
N GLU A 65 -19.37 -1.57 -6.63
CA GLU A 65 -20.12 -1.57 -7.88
C GLU A 65 -20.49 -3.02 -8.20
N LEU A 66 -21.79 -3.33 -8.07
CA LEU A 66 -22.35 -4.58 -8.56
C LEU A 66 -22.60 -4.37 -10.06
N SER A 67 -21.86 -5.09 -10.90
CA SER A 67 -22.06 -5.06 -12.35
C SER A 67 -23.52 -5.39 -12.72
N PRO A 68 -24.08 -4.77 -13.78
CA PRO A 68 -25.42 -5.09 -14.26
C PRO A 68 -25.55 -6.53 -14.78
#